data_AF-A0A5C3MI64-F1
#
_entry.id   AF-A0A5C3MI64-F1
#
_cell.length_a   1.000
_cell.length_b   1.000
_cell.length_c   1.000
_cell.angle_alpha   90.00
_cell.angle_beta   90.00
_cell.angle_gamma   90.00
#
_symmetry.space_group_name_H-M   'P 1'
#
loop_
_entity.id
_entity.type
_entity.pdbx_description
1 polymer ?
#
loop_
_entity_poly.entity_id
_entity_poly.type
_entity_poly.pdbx_seq_one_letter_code
_entity_poly.pdbx_strand_id
1 'polypeptide(L)'
;MKFDSGIVVKVNPVNPVYDHFSLNGRATRVLSASSESDYIKDGATIPLAGKKLVAKIYHPEETRGHEGIFIQMAQEILKDRPDLKRHIPTLICSKDIKYSTRHIRDVLGLREKKPGSEGSNPRLVRILIFVLLDPITSLEDPGKIIQAWKGCVDCKVFICISLLIVV
;
A
#
# COMPACT_ATOMS: atom_id res chain seq x y z
N MET A 1 -3.44 -10.41 12.32
CA MET A 1 -2.20 -9.68 12.63
C MET A 1 -2.54 -8.46 13.49
N LYS A 2 -1.82 -8.24 14.60
CA LYS A 2 -1.98 -7.05 15.45
C LYS A 2 -1.02 -5.96 15.00
N PHE A 3 -1.55 -4.75 14.81
CA PHE A 3 -0.81 -3.55 14.46
C PHE A 3 -0.61 -2.66 15.68
N ASP A 4 0.34 -1.74 15.61
CA ASP A 4 0.66 -0.83 16.72
C ASP A 4 -0.50 0.10 17.07
N SER A 5 -1.41 0.35 16.12
CA SER A 5 -2.68 1.04 16.33
C SER A 5 -3.74 0.24 17.11
N GLY A 6 -3.40 -0.96 17.61
CA GLY A 6 -4.30 -1.82 18.38
C GLY A 6 -5.30 -2.64 17.54
N ILE A 7 -5.47 -2.30 16.26
CA ILE A 7 -6.34 -3.03 15.33
C ILE A 7 -5.83 -4.45 15.07
N VAL A 8 -6.77 -5.39 15.00
CA VAL A 8 -6.52 -6.78 14.60
C VAL A 8 -7.16 -7.02 13.24
N VAL A 9 -6.31 -7.27 12.24
CA VAL A 9 -6.76 -7.53 10.86
C VAL A 9 -6.53 -8.99 10.51
N LYS A 10 -7.54 -9.64 9.95
CA LYS A 10 -7.45 -10.97 9.34
C LYS A 10 -7.22 -10.80 7.84
N VAL A 11 -6.18 -11.43 7.31
CA VAL A 11 -5.85 -11.39 5.88
C VAL A 11 -6.10 -12.77 5.31
N ASN A 12 -6.87 -12.86 4.22
CA ASN A 12 -7.12 -14.12 3.55
C ASN A 12 -6.01 -14.37 2.50
N PRO A 13 -5.16 -15.38 2.69
CA PRO A 13 -4.04 -15.63 1.78
C PRO A 13 -4.43 -16.37 0.49
N VAL A 14 -5.64 -16.95 0.43
CA VAL A 14 -6.05 -17.86 -0.65
C VAL A 14 -6.68 -17.11 -1.83
N ASN A 15 -7.27 -15.95 -1.57
CA ASN A 15 -7.98 -15.15 -2.57
C ASN A 15 -7.28 -13.79 -2.77
N PRO A 16 -6.27 -13.71 -3.66
CA PRO A 16 -5.68 -12.43 -4.01
C PRO A 16 -6.71 -11.56 -4.75
N VAL A 17 -6.83 -10.32 -4.33
CA VAL A 17 -7.59 -9.29 -5.04
C VAL A 17 -6.81 -8.84 -6.29
N TYR A 18 -5.47 -8.88 -6.21
CA TYR A 18 -4.58 -8.61 -7.32
C TYR A 18 -3.28 -9.40 -7.16
N ASP A 19 -2.88 -10.16 -8.19
CA ASP A 19 -1.70 -11.05 -8.17
C ASP A 19 -0.72 -10.81 -9.32
N HIS A 20 -0.71 -9.63 -9.95
CA HIS A 20 0.16 -9.37 -11.10
C HIS A 20 1.35 -8.46 -10.79
N PHE A 21 2.46 -8.71 -11.48
CA PHE A 21 3.69 -7.93 -11.40
C PHE A 21 3.42 -6.51 -11.90
N SER A 22 3.57 -5.50 -11.03
CA SER A 22 3.60 -4.10 -11.49
C SER A 22 4.79 -3.88 -12.43
N LEU A 23 4.72 -2.83 -13.26
CA LEU A 23 5.75 -2.42 -14.23
C LEU A 23 7.17 -2.22 -13.64
N ASN A 24 7.35 -2.33 -12.31
CA ASN A 24 8.64 -2.33 -11.63
C ASN A 24 9.00 -3.68 -10.94
N GLY A 25 8.33 -4.78 -11.29
CA GLY A 25 8.80 -6.16 -11.09
C GLY A 25 8.98 -6.64 -9.64
N ARG A 26 8.41 -5.96 -8.64
CA ARG A 26 8.61 -6.33 -7.23
C ARG A 26 7.32 -6.92 -6.67
N ALA A 27 7.37 -8.22 -6.33
CA ALA A 27 6.27 -9.04 -5.83
C ALA A 27 5.39 -8.26 -4.85
N THR A 28 4.27 -7.77 -5.37
CA THR A 28 3.26 -7.02 -4.65
C THR A 28 2.00 -7.86 -4.74
N ARG A 29 1.56 -8.39 -3.61
CA ARG A 29 0.28 -9.09 -3.52
C ARG A 29 -0.70 -8.19 -2.80
N VAL A 30 -1.87 -8.01 -3.39
CA VAL A 30 -3.01 -7.38 -2.71
C VAL A 30 -3.98 -8.48 -2.35
N LEU A 31 -4.16 -8.67 -1.05
CA LEU A 31 -5.00 -9.72 -0.48
C LEU A 31 -6.25 -9.10 0.14
N SER A 32 -7.33 -9.85 0.17
CA SER A 32 -8.52 -9.42 0.91
C SER A 32 -8.24 -9.42 2.42
N ALA A 33 -8.80 -8.43 3.11
CA ALA A 33 -8.65 -8.27 4.55
C ALA A 33 -10.00 -7.98 5.21
N SER A 34 -10.11 -8.34 6.47
CA SER A 34 -11.24 -7.96 7.34
C SER A 34 -10.72 -7.51 8.71
N SER A 35 -11.48 -6.62 9.34
CA SER A 35 -11.23 -6.18 10.71
C SER A 35 -12.43 -6.49 11.58
N GLU A 36 -12.19 -6.95 12.80
CA GLU A 36 -13.23 -7.16 13.82
C GLU A 36 -13.38 -5.93 14.74
N SER A 37 -12.49 -4.96 14.61
CA SER A 37 -12.48 -3.74 15.39
C SER A 37 -12.45 -2.51 14.50
N ASP A 38 -13.01 -1.41 14.99
CA ASP A 38 -12.85 -0.10 14.37
C ASP A 38 -11.41 0.39 14.49
N TYR A 39 -11.02 1.32 13.62
CA TYR A 39 -9.70 1.94 13.71
C TYR A 39 -9.79 3.33 14.31
N ILE A 40 -8.84 3.65 15.17
CA ILE A 40 -8.71 4.97 15.77
C ILE A 40 -7.68 5.74 14.95
N LYS A 41 -8.08 6.92 14.46
CA LYS A 41 -7.19 7.87 13.79
C LYS A 41 -7.36 9.23 14.43
N ASP A 42 -6.26 9.80 14.91
CA ASP A 42 -6.23 11.15 15.50
C ASP A 42 -7.26 11.34 16.65
N GLY A 43 -7.48 10.28 17.44
CA GLY A 43 -8.46 10.28 18.54
C GLY A 43 -9.91 10.04 18.12
N ALA A 44 -10.20 9.97 16.83
CA ALA A 44 -11.53 9.63 16.31
C ALA A 44 -11.63 8.13 15.99
N THR A 45 -12.69 7.49 16.49
CA THR A 45 -13.05 6.12 16.10
C THR A 45 -13.74 6.14 14.75
N ILE A 46 -13.17 5.43 13.78
CA ILE A 46 -13.72 5.33 12.43
C ILE A 46 -14.25 3.91 12.23
N PRO A 47 -15.57 3.75 12.03
CA PRO A 47 -16.18 2.45 11.80
C PRO A 47 -15.58 1.74 10.58
N LEU A 48 -15.15 0.50 10.79
CA LEU A 48 -14.74 -0.41 9.71
C LEU A 48 -15.83 -1.42 9.35
N ALA A 49 -16.90 -1.50 10.15
CA ALA A 49 -18.06 -2.32 9.85
C ALA A 49 -18.61 -2.01 8.44
N GLY A 50 -18.77 -3.06 7.62
CA GLY A 50 -19.27 -2.95 6.25
C GLY A 50 -18.25 -2.49 5.20
N LYS A 51 -17.05 -2.05 5.60
CA LYS A 51 -16.01 -1.68 4.64
C LYS A 51 -15.23 -2.91 4.17
N LYS A 52 -15.03 -3.02 2.85
CA LYS A 52 -14.11 -4.00 2.27
C LYS A 52 -12.69 -3.50 2.49
N LEU A 53 -11.82 -4.34 3.05
CA LEU A 53 -10.42 -4.00 3.28
C LEU A 53 -9.51 -4.83 2.39
N VAL A 54 -8.33 -4.28 2.09
CA VAL A 54 -7.26 -4.98 1.39
C VAL A 54 -5.93 -4.81 2.10
N ALA A 55 -5.11 -5.85 2.03
CA ALA A 55 -3.75 -5.87 2.52
C ALA A 55 -2.77 -5.90 1.34
N LYS A 56 -1.96 -4.85 1.21
CA LYS A 56 -0.83 -4.83 0.28
C LYS A 56 0.41 -5.32 1.01
N ILE A 57 1.00 -6.41 0.52
CA ILE A 57 2.22 -7.00 1.07
C ILE A 57 3.32 -6.92 0.01
N TYR A 58 4.46 -6.32 0.35
CA TYR A 58 5.55 -6.11 -0.58
C TYR A 58 6.91 -5.99 0.13
N HIS A 59 7.99 -6.01 -0.66
CA HIS A 59 9.37 -5.97 -0.18
C HIS A 59 10.10 -4.68 -0.64
N PRO A 60 9.85 -3.52 0.00
CA PRO A 60 10.60 -2.30 -0.28
C PRO A 60 12.04 -2.40 0.22
N GLU A 61 12.91 -1.55 -0.33
CA GLU A 61 14.21 -1.25 0.26
C GLU A 61 14.00 -0.55 1.61
N GLU A 62 14.82 -0.87 2.62
CA GLU A 62 14.74 -0.28 3.96
C GLU A 62 14.86 1.25 3.92
N THR A 63 15.68 1.76 3.01
CA THR A 63 15.90 3.20 2.80
C THR A 63 14.77 3.87 2.03
N ARG A 64 13.84 3.10 1.43
CA ARG A 64 12.75 3.66 0.64
C ARG A 64 11.67 4.21 1.57
N GLY A 65 11.26 5.46 1.28
CA GLY A 65 10.19 6.15 2.00
C GLY A 65 8.91 5.32 2.11
N HIS A 66 8.23 5.47 3.25
CA HIS A 66 7.04 4.69 3.57
C HIS A 66 5.86 5.11 2.71
N GLU A 67 5.38 4.22 1.82
CA GLU A 67 4.30 4.53 0.86
C GLU A 67 3.03 5.03 1.54
N GLY A 68 2.70 4.49 2.71
CA GLY A 68 1.58 4.97 3.51
C GLY A 68 1.66 6.44 3.91
N ILE A 69 2.87 7.00 4.08
CA ILE A 69 3.06 8.42 4.38
C ILE A 69 2.71 9.26 3.15
N PHE A 70 3.20 8.87 1.97
CA PHE A 70 2.88 9.58 0.73
C PHE A 70 1.38 9.56 0.41
N ILE A 71 0.71 8.44 0.67
CA ILE A 71 -0.75 8.32 0.52
C ILE A 71 -1.48 9.27 1.48
N GLN A 72 -1.08 9.32 2.76
CA GLN A 72 -1.66 10.25 3.72
C GLN A 72 -1.43 11.71 3.31
N MET A 73 -0.23 12.05 2.84
CA MET A 73 0.07 13.39 2.32
C MET A 73 -0.80 13.74 1.11
N ALA A 74 -1.03 12.80 0.18
CA ALA A 74 -1.94 13.01 -0.94
C ALA A 74 -3.37 13.28 -0.48
N GLN A 75 -3.87 12.54 0.52
CA GLN A 75 -5.22 12.78 1.06
C GLN A 75 -5.36 14.17 1.68
N GLU A 76 -4.31 14.68 2.32
CA GLU A 76 -4.29 16.00 2.92
C GLU A 76 -4.22 17.12 1.88
N ILE A 77 -3.36 16.96 0.86
CA ILE A 77 -3.27 17.91 -0.27
C ILE A 77 -4.60 18.00 -1.01
N LEU A 78 -5.31 16.87 -1.15
CA LEU A 78 -6.59 16.78 -1.86
C LEU A 78 -7.81 16.97 -0.94
N LYS A 79 -7.63 17.50 0.29
CA LYS A 79 -8.75 17.67 1.22
C LYS A 79 -9.90 18.52 0.64
N ASP A 80 -9.56 19.52 -0.15
CA ASP A 80 -10.50 20.45 -0.79
C ASP A 80 -10.95 20.01 -2.20
N ARG A 81 -10.52 18.80 -2.63
CA ARG A 81 -10.79 18.22 -3.95
C ARG A 81 -11.46 16.85 -3.80
N PRO A 82 -12.75 16.79 -3.40
CA PRO A 82 -13.45 15.54 -3.12
C PRO A 82 -13.55 14.62 -4.34
N ASP A 83 -13.58 15.22 -5.55
CA ASP A 83 -13.57 14.55 -6.84
C ASP A 83 -12.33 13.67 -7.03
N LEU A 84 -11.16 14.14 -6.57
CA LEU A 84 -9.89 13.43 -6.66
C LEU A 84 -9.62 12.58 -5.41
N LYS A 85 -10.02 13.07 -4.23
CA LYS A 85 -9.79 12.39 -2.95
C LYS A 85 -10.36 10.98 -2.90
N ARG A 86 -11.53 10.76 -3.52
CA ARG A 86 -12.18 9.43 -3.59
C ARG A 86 -11.36 8.39 -4.37
N HIS A 87 -10.41 8.83 -5.20
CA HIS A 87 -9.54 7.95 -5.98
C HIS A 87 -8.22 7.63 -5.26
N ILE A 88 -7.98 8.21 -4.08
CA ILE A 88 -6.81 7.91 -3.26
C ILE A 88 -7.18 6.88 -2.18
N PRO A 89 -6.46 5.74 -2.09
CA PRO A 89 -6.69 4.75 -1.04
C PRO A 89 -6.57 5.36 0.36
N THR A 90 -7.43 4.93 1.28
CA THR A 90 -7.32 5.32 2.70
C THR A 90 -6.50 4.29 3.45
N LEU A 91 -5.31 4.69 3.92
CA LEU A 91 -4.48 3.85 4.77
C LEU A 91 -5.10 3.74 6.18
N ILE A 92 -5.37 2.51 6.60
CA ILE A 92 -5.88 2.18 7.94
C ILE A 92 -4.71 1.99 8.91
N CYS A 93 -3.76 1.14 8.54
CA CYS A 93 -2.58 0.85 9.34
C CYS A 93 -1.47 0.25 8.48
N SER A 94 -0.26 0.28 9.01
CA SER A 94 0.92 -0.29 8.37
C SER A 94 1.79 -1.00 9.39
N LYS A 95 2.54 -2.00 8.93
CA LYS A 95 3.51 -2.72 9.75
C LYS A 95 4.69 -3.17 8.91
N ASP A 96 5.88 -2.87 9.41
CA ASP A 96 7.12 -3.46 8.92
C ASP A 96 7.46 -4.68 9.78
N ILE A 97 7.73 -5.80 9.12
CA ILE A 97 8.21 -6.99 9.79
C ILE A 97 9.70 -6.79 10.07
N LYS A 98 10.11 -6.94 11.34
CA LYS A 98 11.48 -6.68 11.84
C LYS A 98 12.54 -7.68 11.36
N TYR A 99 12.31 -8.36 10.25
CA TYR A 99 13.24 -9.29 9.62
C TYR A 99 13.56 -8.78 8.22
N SER A 100 14.68 -8.10 8.09
CA SER A 100 15.16 -7.68 6.80
C SER A 100 16.00 -8.73 6.11
N THR A 101 16.16 -8.60 4.79
CA THR A 101 17.05 -9.46 4.00
C THR A 101 18.50 -9.35 4.47
N ARG A 102 18.89 -8.22 5.08
CA ARG A 102 20.20 -8.09 5.74
C ARG A 102 20.28 -8.96 6.98
N HIS A 103 19.29 -8.87 7.87
CA HIS A 103 19.26 -9.70 9.08
C HIS A 103 19.28 -11.20 8.73
N ILE A 104 18.50 -11.62 7.73
CA ILE A 104 18.48 -13.02 7.25
C ILE A 104 19.87 -13.43 6.74
N ARG A 105 20.52 -12.60 5.90
CA ARG A 105 21.87 -12.89 5.40
C ARG A 105 22.91 -12.94 6.50
N ASP A 106 22.82 -12.06 7.49
CA ASP A 106 23.74 -12.02 8.64
C ASP A 106 23.62 -13.32 9.46
N VAL A 107 22.39 -13.77 9.76
CA VAL A 107 22.13 -15.03 10.48
C VAL A 107 22.61 -16.25 9.70
N LEU A 108 22.46 -16.24 8.36
CA LEU A 108 22.90 -17.33 7.49
C LEU A 108 24.40 -17.31 7.17
N GLY A 109 25.16 -16.33 7.67
CA GLY A 109 26.59 -16.19 7.36
C GLY A 109 26.89 -15.85 5.89
N LEU A 110 25.89 -15.34 5.15
CA LEU A 110 25.95 -15.03 3.72
C LEU A 110 26.40 -13.60 3.43
N ARG A 111 27.05 -12.94 4.39
CA ARG A 111 27.50 -11.57 4.22
C ARG A 111 28.54 -11.51 3.10
N GLU A 112 28.28 -10.73 2.07
CA GLU A 112 29.19 -10.61 0.94
C GLU A 112 30.54 -10.07 1.43
N LYS A 113 31.60 -10.86 1.28
CA LYS A 113 32.97 -10.51 1.70
C LYS A 113 33.68 -9.59 0.71
N LYS A 114 33.04 -9.17 -0.39
CA LYS A 114 33.72 -8.49 -1.49
C LYS A 114 33.54 -6.96 -1.40
N PRO A 115 34.64 -6.19 -1.40
CA PRO A 115 34.58 -4.75 -1.64
C PRO A 115 33.97 -4.48 -3.01
N GLY A 116 32.96 -3.63 -3.09
CA GLY A 116 32.30 -3.26 -4.36
C GLY A 116 31.14 -4.17 -4.76
N SER A 117 30.80 -5.22 -4.00
CA SER A 117 29.51 -5.87 -4.12
C SER A 117 28.51 -5.14 -3.22
N GLU A 118 28.02 -4.00 -3.69
CA GLU A 118 26.81 -3.37 -3.14
C GLU A 118 25.59 -4.22 -3.55
N GLY A 119 25.59 -5.47 -3.08
CA GLY A 119 24.60 -6.47 -3.41
C GLY A 119 23.25 -6.11 -2.82
N SER A 120 22.42 -5.39 -3.59
CA SER A 120 21.03 -5.03 -3.31
C SER A 120 20.78 -4.37 -1.94
N ASN A 121 20.31 -3.12 -1.94
CA ASN A 121 19.85 -2.45 -0.72
C ASN A 121 18.99 -3.40 0.14
N PRO A 122 19.27 -3.53 1.45
CA PRO A 122 18.48 -4.34 2.36
C PRO A 122 16.99 -4.06 2.21
N ARG A 123 16.18 -5.11 2.34
CA ARG A 123 14.72 -5.02 2.15
C ARG A 123 14.01 -5.60 3.35
N LEU A 124 12.85 -5.05 3.67
CA LEU A 124 11.96 -5.56 4.72
C LEU A 124 10.64 -6.00 4.10
N VAL A 125 9.85 -6.78 4.83
CA VAL A 125 8.45 -7.04 4.45
C VAL A 125 7.60 -5.91 5.04
N ARG A 126 6.88 -5.18 4.18
CA ARG A 126 5.93 -4.15 4.58
C ARG A 126 4.52 -4.59 4.26
N ILE A 127 3.63 -4.38 5.21
CA ILE A 127 2.21 -4.69 5.13
C ILE A 127 1.44 -3.38 5.32
N LEU A 128 0.60 -3.04 4.35
CA LEU A 128 -0.27 -1.87 4.38
C LEU A 128 -1.72 -2.32 4.29
N ILE A 129 -2.59 -1.82 5.16
CA ILE A 129 -4.03 -2.09 5.13
C ILE A 129 -4.75 -0.87 4.62
N PHE A 130 -5.61 -1.07 3.62
CA PHE A 130 -6.41 -0.02 3.00
C PHE A 130 -7.90 -0.37 3.00
N VAL A 131 -8.73 0.67 2.90
CA VAL A 131 -10.10 0.50 2.40
C VAL A 131 -10.03 0.21 0.90
N LEU A 132 -10.72 -0.85 0.46
CA LEU A 132 -10.84 -1.19 -0.95
C LEU A 132 -11.55 -0.04 -1.68
N LEU A 133 -10.96 0.41 -2.78
CA LEU A 133 -11.60 1.39 -3.66
C LEU A 133 -12.68 0.70 -4.49
N ASP A 134 -13.76 1.43 -4.75
CA ASP A 134 -14.77 0.97 -5.70
C ASP A 134 -14.17 0.90 -7.11
N PRO A 135 -14.50 -0.15 -7.90
CA PRO A 135 -14.05 -0.26 -9.26
C PRO A 135 -14.58 0.92 -10.08
N ILE A 136 -13.80 1.35 -11.07
CA ILE A 136 -14.24 2.41 -11.99
C ILE A 136 -15.19 1.77 -13.01
N THR A 137 -16.50 1.78 -12.71
CA THR A 137 -17.50 1.03 -13.50
C THR A 137 -18.10 1.78 -14.68
N SER A 138 -17.99 3.12 -14.76
CA SER A 138 -18.40 3.87 -15.95
C SER A 138 -17.21 4.62 -16.54
N LEU A 139 -16.69 4.04 -17.62
CA LEU A 139 -15.69 4.62 -18.51
C LEU A 139 -16.34 4.99 -19.85
N GLU A 140 -17.63 5.35 -19.85
CA GLU A 140 -18.40 5.59 -21.07
C GLU A 140 -17.98 6.87 -21.81
N ASP A 141 -17.30 7.79 -21.12
CA ASP A 141 -16.81 9.05 -21.68
C ASP A 141 -15.26 9.06 -21.70
N PRO A 142 -14.64 8.78 -22.86
CA PRO A 142 -13.19 8.78 -23.02
C PRO A 142 -12.50 10.08 -22.58
N GLY A 143 -13.20 11.22 -22.68
CA GLY A 143 -12.65 12.52 -22.26
C GLY A 143 -12.46 12.61 -20.75
N LYS A 144 -13.38 12.05 -19.97
CA LYS A 144 -13.27 11.98 -18.50
C LYS A 144 -12.18 11.00 -18.05
N ILE A 145 -11.95 9.93 -18.81
CA ILE A 145 -10.84 9.00 -18.55
C ILE A 145 -9.51 9.70 -18.72
N ILE A 146 -9.32 10.42 -19.84
CA ILE A 146 -8.08 11.13 -20.11
C ILE A 146 -7.88 12.25 -19.09
N GLN A 147 -8.94 12.94 -18.66
CA GLN A 147 -8.84 13.92 -17.58
C GLN A 147 -8.50 13.28 -16.22
N ALA A 148 -9.11 12.16 -15.86
CA ALA A 148 -8.81 11.44 -14.62
C ALA A 148 -7.38 10.89 -14.63
N TRP A 149 -6.97 10.26 -15.74
CA TRP A 149 -5.61 9.78 -15.98
C TRP A 149 -4.60 10.93 -15.95
N LYS A 150 -4.89 12.05 -16.60
CA LYS A 150 -4.07 13.26 -16.56
C LYS A 150 -3.98 13.80 -15.13
N GLY A 151 -5.08 13.81 -14.38
CA GLY A 151 -5.07 14.15 -12.95
C GLY A 151 -4.18 13.22 -12.12
N CYS A 152 -4.12 11.92 -12.47
CA CYS A 152 -3.19 10.96 -11.87
C CYS A 152 -1.73 11.23 -12.28
N VAL A 153 -1.46 11.61 -13.53
CA VAL A 153 -0.09 11.90 -14.01
C VAL A 153 0.43 13.22 -13.46
N ASP A 154 -0.41 14.26 -13.44
CA ASP A 154 -0.08 15.60 -12.93
C ASP A 154 0.13 15.56 -11.40
N CYS A 155 -0.55 14.64 -10.71
CA CYS A 155 -0.26 14.33 -9.32
C CYS A 155 0.99 13.43 -9.24
N LYS A 156 2.19 14.02 -9.05
CA LYS A 156 3.45 13.27 -8.84
C LYS A 156 3.38 12.18 -7.77
N VAL A 157 2.39 12.24 -6.88
CA VAL A 157 2.14 11.24 -5.83
C VAL A 157 1.47 9.96 -6.39
N PHE A 158 0.66 10.07 -7.45
CA PHE A 158 -0.10 8.95 -8.03
C PHE A 158 0.77 7.92 -8.76
N ILE A 159 1.94 8.33 -9.29
CA ILE A 159 2.93 7.42 -9.88
C ILE A 159 3.46 6.41 -8.85
N CYS A 160 3.41 6.73 -7.55
CA CYS A 160 3.72 5.77 -6.49
C CYS A 160 2.50 4.91 -6.06
N ILE A 161 1.27 5.39 -6.31
CA ILE A 161 0.01 4.80 -5.82
C ILE A 161 -0.67 3.90 -6.87
N SER A 162 -0.12 3.81 -8.09
CA SER A 162 -0.69 3.09 -9.26
C SER A 162 -0.91 1.57 -9.08
N LEU A 163 -0.73 1.05 -7.87
CA LEU A 163 -0.89 -0.35 -7.46
C LEU A 163 -2.19 -0.65 -6.71
N LEU A 164 -3.03 0.37 -6.44
CA LEU A 164 -4.30 0.20 -5.70
C LEU A 164 -5.55 0.61 -6.49
N ILE A 165 -5.37 1.11 -7.72
CA ILE A 165 -6.48 1.31 -8.65
C ILE A 165 -6.80 -0.08 -9.21
N VAL A 166 -7.80 -0.73 -8.62
CA VAL A 166 -8.40 -1.92 -9.21
C VAL A 166 -9.04 -1.47 -10.52
N VAL A 167 -8.44 -1.91 -11.63
CA VAL A 167 -9.09 -1.95 -12.94
C VAL A 167 -10.07 -3.11 -12.92
#